data_AF-A0A8S3JG67-F1
#
_entry.id   AF-A0A8S3JG67-F1
#
_cell.length_a   1.000
_cell.length_b   1.000
_cell.length_c   1.000
_cell.angle_alpha   90.00
_cell.angle_beta   90.00
_cell.angle_gamma   90.00
#
_symmetry.space_group_name_H-M   'P 1'
#
loop_
_entity.id
_entity.type
_entity.pdbx_description
1 polymer ?
#
loop_
_entity_poly.entity_id
_entity_poly.type
_entity_poly.pdbx_seq_one_letter_code
_entity_poly.pdbx_strand_id
1 'polypeptide(L)' 'ILRLTSYTNAIDWWGTGIVMYECLVGRLPFADSKNQDGLFQKILNHEPAYPAHLSLVALDLIKRFLKKEPTERIGSGIE' A
#
# COMPACT_ATOMS: atom_id res chain seq x y z
N ILE A 1 -15.45 -11.30 6.05
CA ILE A 1 -14.58 -11.85 4.98
C ILE A 1 -13.21 -11.17 5.10
N LEU A 2 -12.46 -11.57 6.12
CA LEU A 2 -11.03 -11.33 6.29
C LEU A 2 -10.52 -12.68 6.76
N ARG A 3 -9.86 -13.44 5.87
CA ARG A 3 -9.34 -14.75 6.25
C ARG A 3 -8.26 -14.52 7.31
N LEU A 4 -8.54 -15.02 8.51
CA LEU A 4 -7.69 -15.08 9.70
C LEU A 4 -6.50 -16.02 9.49
N THR A 5 -5.69 -15.79 8.45
CA THR A 5 -4.43 -16.48 8.25
C THR A 5 -3.31 -15.51 8.60
N SER A 6 -2.94 -15.55 9.88
CA SER A 6 -1.75 -14.90 10.44
C SER A 6 -1.76 -13.38 10.33
N TYR A 7 -2.36 -12.73 11.34
CA TYR A 7 -2.01 -11.36 11.76
C TYR A 7 -0.49 -11.32 11.93
N THR A 8 0.19 -10.95 10.86
CA THR A 8 1.64 -10.79 10.80
C THR A 8 1.86 -9.30 10.64
N ASN A 9 2.88 -8.76 11.31
CA ASN A 9 3.24 -7.34 11.33
C ASN A 9 3.27 -6.68 9.93
N ALA A 10 3.32 -7.47 8.86
CA ALA A 10 3.11 -7.10 7.45
C ALA A 10 1.79 -6.35 7.13
N ILE A 11 0.71 -6.55 7.89
CA ILE A 11 -0.56 -5.82 7.69
C ILE A 11 -0.42 -4.35 8.14
N ASP A 12 0.29 -4.10 9.25
CA ASP A 12 0.52 -2.75 9.76
C ASP A 12 1.41 -1.92 8.82
N TRP A 13 2.35 -2.57 8.14
CA TRP A 13 3.21 -1.91 7.14
C TRP A 13 2.46 -1.47 5.89
N TRP A 14 1.42 -2.21 5.47
CA TRP A 14 0.57 -1.76 4.37
C TRP A 14 -0.22 -0.51 4.76
N GLY A 15 -0.87 -0.53 5.94
CA GLY A 15 -1.60 0.63 6.45
C GLY A 15 -0.71 1.86 6.60
N THR A 16 0.51 1.68 7.10
CA THR A 16 1.54 2.72 7.19
C THR A 16 1.88 3.31 5.81
N GLY A 17 2.05 2.47 4.80
CA GLY A 17 2.28 2.92 3.42
C GLY A 17 1.14 3.75 2.83
N ILE A 18 -0.11 3.41 3.14
CA ILE A 18 -1.29 4.16 2.69
C ILE A 18 -1.30 5.56 3.32
N VAL A 19 -1.10 5.65 4.63
CA VAL A 19 -1.05 6.94 5.35
C VAL A 19 0.12 7.78 4.87
N MET A 20 1.29 7.16 4.65
CA MET A 20 2.48 7.87 4.15
C MET A 20 2.26 8.42 2.73
N TYR A 21 1.63 7.64 1.84
CA TYR A 21 1.23 8.12 0.52
C TYR A 21 0.27 9.31 0.64
N GLU A 22 -0.74 9.23 1.52
CA GLU A 22 -1.70 10.31 1.74
C GLU A 22 -1.02 11.58 2.27
N CYS A 23 -0.09 11.48 3.21
CA CYS A 23 0.67 12.63 3.72
C CYS A 23 1.53 13.30 2.64
N LEU A 24 2.08 12.53 1.71
CA LEU A 24 2.99 13.04 0.68
C LEU A 24 2.26 13.54 -0.58
N VAL A 25 1.15 12.90 -0.94
CA VAL A 25 0.42 13.16 -2.19
C VAL A 25 -0.88 13.95 -1.95
N GLY A 26 -1.38 13.99 -0.71
CA GLY A 26 -2.60 14.70 -0.31
C GLY A 26 -3.91 14.00 -0.70
N ARG A 27 -3.83 12.76 -1.19
CA ARG A 27 -5.01 11.93 -1.55
C ARG A 27 -4.71 10.46 -1.31
N LEU A 28 -5.76 9.65 -1.15
CA LEU A 28 -5.60 8.20 -1.04
C LEU A 28 -5.21 7.55 -2.38
N PRO A 29 -4.37 6.50 -2.35
CA PRO A 29 -3.84 5.86 -3.56
C PRO A 29 -4.89 5.19 -4.46
N PHE A 30 -6.05 4.81 -3.89
CA PHE A 30 -7.13 4.10 -4.59
C PHE A 30 -8.50 4.78 -4.45
N ALA A 31 -8.53 6.10 -4.20
CA ALA A 31 -9.75 6.86 -3.93
C ALA A 31 -10.79 6.82 -5.06
N ASP A 32 -10.35 6.60 -6.31
CA ASP A 32 -11.20 6.74 -7.50
C ASP A 32 -12.18 5.57 -7.75
N SER A 33 -12.45 4.73 -6.75
CA SER A 33 -13.35 3.57 -6.88
C SER A 33 -14.74 3.87 -6.34
N LYS A 34 -15.77 3.65 -7.17
CA LYS A 34 -17.17 3.94 -6.83
C LYS A 34 -17.76 2.97 -5.80
N ASN A 35 -17.32 1.72 -5.82
CA ASN A 35 -17.85 0.62 -4.99
C ASN A 35 -16.72 -0.20 -4.36
N GLN A 36 -17.02 -0.94 -3.28
CA GLN A 36 -16.04 -1.75 -2.53
C GLN A 36 -15.33 -2.80 -3.40
N ASP A 37 -16.04 -3.49 -4.30
CA ASP A 37 -15.42 -4.48 -5.20
C ASP A 37 -14.40 -3.83 -6.15
N GLY A 38 -14.70 -2.64 -6.66
CA GLY A 38 -13.77 -1.88 -7.49
C GLY A 38 -12.56 -1.38 -6.70
N LEU A 39 -12.72 -1.08 -5.41
CA LEU A 39 -11.61 -0.76 -4.52
C LEU A 39 -10.71 -1.98 -4.31
N PHE A 40 -11.28 -3.15 -4.00
CA PHE A 40 -10.51 -4.40 -3.84
C PHE A 40 -9.76 -4.77 -5.11
N GLN A 41 -10.40 -4.66 -6.27
CA GLN A 41 -9.74 -4.91 -7.56
C GLN A 41 -8.55 -3.98 -7.79
N LYS A 42 -8.66 -2.69 -7.45
CA LYS A 42 -7.52 -1.77 -7.54
C LYS A 42 -6.43 -2.09 -6.52
N ILE A 43 -6.82 -2.42 -5.27
CA ILE A 43 -5.87 -2.81 -4.23
C ILE A 43 -5.09 -4.07 -4.63
N LEU A 44 -5.71 -5.02 -5.32
CA LEU A 44 -5.06 -6.26 -5.73
C LEU A 44 -4.24 -6.09 -7.02
N ASN A 45 -4.80 -5.42 -8.03
CA ASN A 45 -4.28 -5.49 -9.39
C ASN A 45 -3.67 -4.19 -9.93
N HIS A 46 -3.89 -3.05 -9.27
CA HIS A 46 -3.39 -1.76 -9.75
C HIS A 46 -2.29 -1.20 -8.85
N GLU A 47 -1.28 -0.61 -9.47
CA GLU A 47 -0.33 0.25 -8.76
C GLU A 47 -0.92 1.65 -8.57
N PRO A 48 -0.63 2.32 -7.43
CA PRO A 48 -1.06 3.69 -7.22
C PRO A 48 -0.27 4.67 -8.09
N ALA A 49 -0.89 5.80 -8.42
CA ALA A 49 -0.25 6.83 -9.24
C ALA A 49 0.78 7.61 -8.41
N TYR A 50 2.04 7.63 -8.83
CA TYR A 50 3.09 8.38 -8.14
C TYR A 50 3.39 9.68 -8.87
N PRO A 51 3.10 10.86 -8.29
CA PRO A 51 3.39 12.13 -8.94
C PRO A 51 4.89 12.45 -8.95
N ALA A 52 5.32 13.18 -9.99
CA ALA A 52 6.74 13.50 -10.22
C ALA A 52 7.39 14.43 -9.18
N HIS A 53 6.59 15.08 -8.32
CA HIS A 53 7.11 15.91 -7.23
C HIS A 53 7.61 15.09 -6.02
N LEU A 54 7.34 13.78 -5.99
CA LEU A 54 7.88 12.91 -4.96
C LEU A 54 9.40 12.75 -5.13
N SER A 55 10.14 12.86 -4.03
CA SER A 55 11.55 12.52 -4.05
C SER A 55 11.73 11.03 -4.36
N LEU A 56 12.85 10.68 -5.00
CA LEU A 56 13.16 9.27 -5.33
C LEU A 56 13.17 8.38 -4.08
N VAL A 57 13.60 8.93 -2.94
CA VAL A 57 13.61 8.23 -1.64
C VAL A 57 12.18 7.97 -1.14
N ALA A 58 11.31 8.97 -1.19
CA ALA A 58 9.91 8.81 -0.78
C ALA A 58 9.16 7.84 -1.70
N LEU A 59 9.43 7.91 -3.01
CA LEU A 59 8.87 7.00 -4.00
C LEU A 59 9.28 5.55 -3.75
N ASP A 60 10.57 5.29 -3.55
CA ASP A 60 11.09 3.95 -3.23
C ASP A 60 10.46 3.41 -1.95
N LEU A 61 10.42 4.23 -0.90
CA LEU A 61 9.89 3.84 0.40
C LEU A 61 8.40 3.48 0.31
N ILE A 62 7.56 4.31 -0.33
CA ILE A 62 6.14 4.00 -0.50
C ILE A 62 5.95 2.73 -1.34
N LYS A 63 6.71 2.55 -2.43
CA LYS A 63 6.65 1.35 -3.25
C LYS A 63 6.94 0.08 -2.46
N ARG A 64 7.92 0.14 -1.54
CA ARG A 64 8.28 -0.97 -0.66
C ARG A 64 7.22 -1.27 0.40
N PHE A 65 6.52 -0.25 0.91
CA PHE A 65 5.36 -0.45 1.80
C PHE A 65 4.13 -1.01 1.07
N LEU A 66 3.88 -0.56 -0.16
CA LEU A 66 2.70 -0.93 -0.96
C LEU A 66 2.96 -2.11 -1.90
N LYS A 67 3.96 -2.95 -1.59
CA LYS A 67 4.18 -4.24 -2.25
C LYS A 67 2.97 -5.16 -2.02
N LYS A 68 2.43 -5.71 -3.11
CA LYS A 68 1.25 -6.59 -3.11
C LYS A 68 1.55 -7.90 -2.38
N GLU A 69 2.68 -8.52 -2.75
CA GLU A 69 3.20 -9.71 -2.07
C GLU A 69 3.60 -9.37 -0.64
N PRO A 70 2.95 -9.94 0.39
CA PRO A 70 3.27 -9.66 1.78
C PRO A 70 4.69 -10.08 2.17
N THR A 71 5.25 -11.09 1.49
CA THR A 71 6.61 -11.60 1.70
C THR A 71 7.69 -10.66 1.15
N GLU A 72 7.39 -9.88 0.11
CA GLU A 72 8.29 -8.87 -0.45
C GLU A 72 8.14 -7.48 0.20
N ARG A 73 7.13 -7.31 1.07
CA ARG A 73 6.82 -6.04 1.71
C ARG A 73 7.85 -5.71 2.78
N ILE A 74 8.24 -4.44 2.89
CA ILE A 74 9.12 -4.00 3.98
C ILE A 74 8.52 -4.40 5.35
N GLY A 75 9.35 -4.96 6.23
CA GLY A 75 8.90 -5.49 7.52
C GLY A 75 8.30 -6.90 7.49
N SER A 76 8.37 -7.60 6.34
CA SER A 76 8.13 -9.05 6.23
C SER A 76 9.30 -9.91 6.71
N GLY A 77 10.42 -9.27 7.06
CA GLY A 77 11.57 -9.91 7.67
C GLY A 77 11.15 -10.53 9.00
N ILE A 78 11.12 -11.85 9.01
CA ILE A 78 11.16 -12.65 10.22
C ILE A 78 12.49 -12.33 10.89
N GLU A 79 12.47 -11.70 12.06
CA GLU A 79 13.55 -11.96 13.04
C GLU A 79 13.41 -13.39 13.56
#